data_AF-A0A524IAK6-F1
#
_entry.id   AF-A0A524IAK6-F1
#
_cell.length_a   1.000
_cell.length_b   1.000
_cell.length_c   1.000
_cell.angle_alpha   90.00
_cell.angle_beta   90.00
_cell.angle_gamma   90.00
#
_symmetry.space_group_name_H-M   'P 1'
#
loop_
_entity.id
_entity.type
_entity.pdbx_description
1 polymer ?
#
loop_
_entity_poly.entity_id
_entity_poly.type
_entity_poly.pdbx_seq_one_letter_code
_entity_poly.pdbx_strand_id
1 'polypeptide(L)'
;MDAVTLSGHLEKHLRVNTFPLGIKSYKPGETLPDRVKVPTKHLGIKVAICQAISIARRYGWGMAVSGEDISCPIAKAAFGFEERNEYYTSGKLADGMYASCGDAGAKFEEALAKYDIGEYAYVVAAPLGRATFTPDTVLVYGNSAQVLRLLNACLYKKGGSLTSDFSGRGDCTDIVIKG
;
A
#
# COMPACT_ATOMS: atom_id res chain seq x y z
N MET A 1 -15.98 14.89 -0.58
CA MET A 1 -16.66 13.84 0.21
C MET A 1 -15.67 13.37 1.25
N ASP A 2 -16.06 13.29 2.52
CA ASP A 2 -15.19 12.82 3.59
C ASP A 2 -15.02 11.29 3.58
N ALA A 3 -14.02 10.79 4.32
CA ALA A 3 -13.66 9.38 4.36
C ALA A 3 -14.78 8.47 4.89
N VAL A 4 -15.54 8.94 5.88
CA VAL A 4 -16.63 8.15 6.49
C VAL A 4 -17.76 7.98 5.49
N THR A 5 -18.19 9.06 4.84
CA THR A 5 -19.21 9.02 3.79
C THR A 5 -18.77 8.14 2.61
N LEU A 6 -17.52 8.26 2.17
CA LEU A 6 -16.98 7.42 1.09
C LEU A 6 -16.99 5.93 1.48
N SER A 7 -16.51 5.58 2.68
CA SER A 7 -16.54 4.19 3.17
C SER A 7 -17.96 3.63 3.16
N GLY A 8 -18.94 4.40 3.64
CA GLY A 8 -20.35 4.00 3.65
C GLY A 8 -20.90 3.74 2.25
N HIS A 9 -20.55 4.56 1.25
CA HIS A 9 -20.95 4.32 -0.14
C HIS A 9 -20.28 3.06 -0.73
N LEU A 10 -18.98 2.87 -0.47
CA LEU A 10 -18.25 1.69 -0.95
C LEU A 10 -18.85 0.40 -0.38
N GLU A 11 -19.11 0.36 0.93
CA GLU A 11 -19.70 -0.80 1.60
C GLU A 11 -21.14 -1.07 1.11
N LYS A 12 -21.96 -0.02 1.01
CA LYS A 12 -23.38 -0.15 0.62
C LYS A 12 -23.56 -0.54 -0.85
N HIS A 13 -22.85 0.11 -1.76
CA HIS A 13 -23.11 0.01 -3.20
C HIS A 13 -22.22 -1.01 -3.90
N LEU A 14 -20.98 -1.19 -3.46
CA LEU A 14 -20.07 -2.20 -4.03
C LEU A 14 -20.11 -3.51 -3.28
N ARG A 15 -20.58 -3.54 -2.02
CA ARG A 15 -20.58 -4.74 -1.16
C ARG A 15 -19.19 -5.37 -1.11
N VAL A 16 -18.19 -4.54 -0.77
CA VAL A 16 -16.79 -4.97 -0.67
C VAL A 16 -16.63 -6.07 0.37
N ASN A 17 -15.73 -7.02 0.11
CA ASN A 17 -15.55 -8.20 0.98
C ASN A 17 -14.70 -7.89 2.23
N THR A 18 -13.95 -6.80 2.21
CA THR A 18 -13.09 -6.34 3.30
C THR A 18 -13.23 -4.84 3.46
N PHE A 19 -12.84 -4.29 4.61
CA PHE A 19 -12.92 -2.85 4.83
C PHE A 19 -12.12 -2.10 3.75
N PRO A 20 -12.69 -1.05 3.11
CA PRO A 20 -11.90 -0.07 2.39
C PRO A 20 -10.86 0.51 3.33
N LEU A 21 -9.66 0.81 2.84
CA LEU A 21 -8.59 1.35 3.67
C LEU A 21 -8.24 2.77 3.26
N GLY A 22 -7.94 3.60 4.26
CA GLY A 22 -7.14 4.81 4.10
C GLY A 22 -5.68 4.49 4.41
N ILE A 23 -4.78 4.98 3.57
CA ILE A 23 -3.33 4.76 3.69
C ILE A 23 -2.61 6.10 3.61
N LYS A 24 -1.58 6.28 4.45
CA LYS A 24 -0.74 7.47 4.48
C LYS A 24 0.66 7.15 5.02
N SER A 25 1.67 7.75 4.43
CA SER A 25 3.06 7.73 4.94
C SER A 25 3.30 8.92 5.87
N TYR A 26 4.08 8.71 6.93
CA TYR A 26 4.39 9.71 7.96
C TYR A 26 5.89 9.95 8.03
N LYS A 27 6.29 11.22 8.00
CA LYS A 27 7.68 11.67 8.06
C LYS A 27 8.27 11.47 9.45
N PRO A 28 9.62 11.44 9.58
CA PRO A 28 10.27 11.43 10.88
C PRO A 28 9.78 12.59 11.77
N GLY A 29 9.38 12.28 13.00
CA GLY A 29 8.88 13.25 13.98
C GLY A 29 7.38 13.57 13.89
N GLU A 30 6.68 13.12 12.85
CA GLU A 30 5.21 13.26 12.81
C GLU A 30 4.53 12.34 13.84
N THR A 31 3.47 12.85 14.46
CA THR A 31 2.69 12.07 15.43
C THR A 31 1.83 11.05 14.70
N LEU A 32 1.98 9.78 15.07
CA LEU A 32 1.14 8.72 14.55
C LEU A 32 -0.32 8.90 14.98
N PRO A 33 -1.28 8.54 14.13
CA PRO A 33 -2.70 8.65 14.46
C PRO A 33 -3.06 7.71 15.61
N ASP A 34 -4.07 8.09 16.39
CA ASP A 34 -4.56 7.26 17.49
C ASP A 34 -5.03 5.88 17.01
N ARG A 35 -5.01 4.90 17.92
CA ARG A 35 -5.57 3.54 17.72
C ARG A 35 -4.92 2.72 16.60
N VAL A 36 -3.66 3.03 16.27
CA VAL A 36 -2.82 2.16 15.43
C VAL A 36 -1.99 1.19 16.26
N LYS A 37 -1.73 0.02 15.70
CA LYS A 37 -0.83 -1.00 16.23
C LYS A 37 0.46 -1.01 15.42
N VAL A 38 1.57 -0.99 16.14
CA VAL A 38 2.93 -1.21 15.62
C VAL A 38 3.27 -2.71 15.77
N PRO A 39 3.63 -3.44 14.70
CA PRO A 39 3.85 -4.89 14.73
C PRO A 39 4.80 -5.38 15.81
N THR A 40 6.02 -4.85 15.88
CA THR A 40 7.02 -5.32 16.85
C THR A 40 6.58 -5.03 18.28
N LYS A 41 6.06 -3.82 18.53
CA LYS A 41 5.62 -3.37 19.86
C LYS A 41 4.38 -4.10 20.38
N HIS A 42 3.38 -4.35 19.53
CA HIS A 42 2.07 -4.83 19.99
C HIS A 42 1.81 -6.30 19.66
N LEU A 43 2.51 -6.87 18.69
CA LEU A 43 2.35 -8.26 18.26
C LEU A 43 3.61 -9.11 18.49
N GLY A 44 4.76 -8.48 18.77
CA GLY A 44 6.03 -9.19 18.98
C GLY A 44 6.60 -9.82 17.71
N ILE A 45 6.14 -9.40 16.52
CA ILE A 45 6.55 -9.96 15.23
C ILE A 45 6.92 -8.88 14.23
N LYS A 46 7.72 -9.26 13.23
CA LYS A 46 7.94 -8.47 12.01
C LYS A 46 7.01 -8.94 10.89
N VAL A 47 6.57 -8.02 10.04
CA VAL A 47 5.60 -8.27 8.97
C VAL A 47 6.06 -7.64 7.66
N ALA A 48 5.54 -8.10 6.52
CA ALA A 48 5.61 -7.33 5.28
C ALA A 48 4.54 -6.21 5.29
N ILE A 49 4.76 -5.12 4.55
CA ILE A 49 3.77 -4.04 4.42
C ILE A 49 2.43 -4.58 3.89
N CYS A 50 2.46 -5.45 2.89
CA CYS A 50 1.26 -6.11 2.34
C CYS A 50 0.52 -6.98 3.38
N GLN A 51 1.22 -7.54 4.37
CA GLN A 51 0.61 -8.26 5.48
C GLN A 51 -0.03 -7.29 6.49
N ALA A 52 0.60 -6.15 6.79
CA ALA A 52 0.00 -5.11 7.62
C ALA A 52 -1.30 -4.54 6.98
N ILE A 53 -1.27 -4.26 5.68
CA ILE A 53 -2.47 -3.88 4.90
C ILE A 53 -3.54 -4.98 4.96
N SER A 54 -3.13 -6.25 4.88
CA SER A 54 -4.05 -7.40 4.98
C SER A 54 -4.70 -7.51 6.37
N ILE A 55 -3.95 -7.25 7.43
CA ILE A 55 -4.45 -7.19 8.81
C ILE A 55 -5.47 -6.05 8.93
N ALA A 56 -5.14 -4.87 8.41
CA ALA A 56 -6.03 -3.72 8.48
C ALA A 56 -7.38 -3.96 7.79
N ARG A 57 -7.38 -4.52 6.57
CA ARG A 57 -8.63 -4.72 5.82
C ARG A 57 -9.49 -5.87 6.33
N ARG A 58 -8.91 -6.88 6.98
CA ARG A 58 -9.64 -8.08 7.44
C ARG A 58 -10.03 -8.01 8.91
N TYR A 59 -9.12 -7.56 9.78
CA TYR A 59 -9.37 -7.49 11.21
C TYR A 59 -9.82 -6.11 11.68
N GLY A 60 -9.74 -5.10 10.81
CA GLY A 60 -10.15 -3.74 11.12
C GLY A 60 -9.19 -3.00 12.05
N TRP A 61 -7.94 -3.47 12.17
CA TRP A 61 -6.92 -2.86 13.02
C TRP A 61 -6.18 -1.78 12.23
N GLY A 62 -6.06 -0.57 12.79
CA GLY A 62 -5.09 0.40 12.26
C GLY A 62 -3.69 -0.17 12.46
N MET A 63 -2.87 -0.16 11.42
CA MET A 63 -1.49 -0.65 11.45
C MET A 63 -0.54 0.47 11.07
N ALA A 64 0.50 0.70 11.88
CA ALA A 64 1.61 1.60 11.57
C ALA A 64 2.90 0.76 11.51
N VAL A 65 3.62 0.83 10.40
CA VAL A 65 4.83 0.01 10.17
C VAL A 65 6.03 0.89 9.86
N SER A 66 7.11 0.72 10.63
CA SER A 66 8.42 1.32 10.35
C SER A 66 9.37 0.32 9.70
N GLY A 67 10.58 0.78 9.35
CA GLY A 67 11.67 -0.09 8.88
C GLY A 67 12.01 -1.24 9.85
N GLU A 68 11.91 -1.01 11.16
CA GLU A 68 12.21 -2.03 12.18
C GLU A 68 11.16 -3.14 12.23
N ASP A 69 9.92 -2.81 11.90
CA ASP A 69 8.78 -3.72 11.85
C ASP A 69 8.78 -4.61 10.61
N ILE A 70 9.52 -4.23 9.57
CA ILE A 70 9.42 -4.87 8.27
C ILE A 70 10.33 -6.09 8.18
N SER A 71 9.77 -7.22 7.74
CA SER A 71 10.53 -8.44 7.42
C SER A 71 10.90 -8.55 5.94
N CYS A 72 10.18 -7.86 5.05
CA CYS A 72 10.39 -7.93 3.61
C CYS A 72 11.54 -7.02 3.15
N PRO A 73 12.66 -7.56 2.65
CA PRO A 73 13.82 -6.75 2.25
C PRO A 73 13.53 -5.83 1.06
N ILE A 74 12.65 -6.26 0.15
CA ILE A 74 12.21 -5.44 -1.01
C ILE A 74 11.51 -4.18 -0.51
N ALA A 75 10.62 -4.32 0.48
CA ALA A 75 9.91 -3.19 1.05
C ALA A 75 10.85 -2.26 1.80
N LYS A 76 11.82 -2.78 2.57
CA LYS A 76 12.80 -1.91 3.26
C LYS A 76 13.59 -1.02 2.30
N ALA A 77 14.03 -1.59 1.18
CA ALA A 77 14.79 -0.86 0.17
C ALA A 77 13.91 0.10 -0.66
N ALA A 78 12.71 -0.32 -1.05
CA ALA A 78 11.81 0.53 -1.84
C ALA A 78 11.26 1.71 -1.04
N PHE A 79 10.93 1.51 0.23
CA PHE A 79 10.39 2.55 1.12
C PHE A 79 11.47 3.42 1.79
N GLY A 80 12.75 3.23 1.47
CA GLY A 80 13.83 4.07 1.98
C GLY A 80 14.19 3.83 3.45
N PHE A 81 13.84 2.67 4.00
CA PHE A 81 14.21 2.26 5.36
C PHE A 81 15.62 1.66 5.45
N GLU A 82 16.10 1.09 4.35
CA GLU A 82 17.47 0.58 4.20
C GLU A 82 18.01 0.98 2.83
N GLU A 83 19.35 1.00 2.69
CA GLU A 83 19.99 1.28 1.41
C GLU A 83 19.70 0.20 0.37
N ARG A 84 19.54 0.63 -0.89
CA ARG A 84 19.42 -0.27 -2.04
C ARG A 84 20.81 -0.78 -2.41
N ASN A 85 21.12 -2.01 -1.98
CA ASN A 85 22.38 -2.64 -2.33
C ASN A 85 22.41 -3.08 -3.82
N GLU A 86 23.59 -3.52 -4.27
CA GLU A 86 23.79 -4.00 -5.66
C GLU A 86 22.88 -5.18 -6.02
N TYR A 87 22.53 -6.02 -5.05
CA TYR A 87 21.64 -7.14 -5.30
C TYR A 87 20.23 -6.66 -5.66
N TYR A 88 19.77 -5.58 -5.04
CA TYR A 88 18.51 -4.92 -5.37
C TYR A 88 18.52 -4.34 -6.79
N THR A 89 19.55 -3.61 -7.16
CA THR A 89 19.62 -2.93 -8.47
C THR A 89 19.96 -3.85 -9.63
N SER A 90 20.60 -5.00 -9.37
CA SER A 90 21.01 -5.96 -10.40
C SER A 90 19.87 -6.77 -11.05
N GLY A 91 18.62 -6.64 -10.57
CA GLY A 91 17.48 -7.43 -11.06
C GLY A 91 17.41 -8.87 -10.56
N LYS A 92 18.46 -9.35 -9.86
CA LYS A 92 18.55 -10.72 -9.35
C LYS A 92 17.47 -11.08 -8.32
N LEU A 93 16.84 -10.10 -7.66
CA LEU A 93 15.73 -10.35 -6.74
C LEU A 93 14.48 -10.94 -7.42
N ALA A 94 14.28 -10.67 -8.70
CA ALA A 94 13.16 -11.21 -9.47
C ALA A 94 13.56 -12.44 -10.31
N ASP A 95 14.84 -12.64 -10.59
CA ASP A 95 15.34 -13.70 -11.46
C ASP A 95 14.99 -15.10 -10.92
N GLY A 96 14.42 -15.95 -11.77
CA GLY A 96 13.97 -17.30 -11.43
C GLY A 96 12.67 -17.38 -10.62
N MET A 97 12.11 -16.25 -10.18
CA MET A 97 10.86 -16.20 -9.39
C MET A 97 9.74 -15.43 -10.10
N TYR A 98 10.02 -14.21 -10.53
CA TYR A 98 9.09 -13.33 -11.27
C TYR A 98 9.59 -12.98 -12.68
N ALA A 99 10.90 -13.12 -12.92
CA ALA A 99 11.55 -12.82 -14.18
C ALA A 99 12.32 -14.06 -14.69
N SER A 100 12.40 -14.20 -16.00
CA SER A 100 13.15 -15.30 -16.65
C SER A 100 14.66 -15.09 -16.68
N CYS A 101 15.12 -13.85 -16.41
CA CYS A 101 16.52 -13.47 -16.41
C CYS A 101 16.72 -12.14 -15.65
N GLY A 102 17.98 -11.82 -15.35
CA GLY A 102 18.38 -10.56 -14.70
C GLY A 102 17.88 -9.29 -15.40
N ASP A 103 17.92 -9.22 -16.74
CA ASP A 103 17.46 -8.03 -17.48
C ASP A 103 15.96 -7.75 -17.28
N ALA A 104 15.13 -8.80 -17.33
CA ALA A 104 13.71 -8.67 -17.02
C ALA A 104 13.49 -8.33 -15.54
N GLY A 105 14.32 -8.87 -14.65
CA GLY A 105 14.31 -8.55 -13.23
C GLY A 105 14.65 -7.09 -12.94
N ALA A 106 15.63 -6.51 -13.65
CA ALA A 106 16.03 -5.12 -13.50
C ALA A 106 14.89 -4.16 -13.89
N LYS A 107 14.13 -4.49 -14.95
CA LYS A 107 12.94 -3.72 -15.34
C LYS A 107 11.85 -3.72 -14.28
N PHE A 108 11.64 -4.84 -13.58
CA PHE A 108 10.72 -4.86 -12.44
C PHE A 108 11.18 -3.89 -11.35
N GLU A 109 12.45 -3.92 -10.99
CA GLU A 109 12.99 -3.04 -9.94
C GLU A 109 12.95 -1.58 -10.34
N GLU A 110 13.22 -1.26 -11.59
CA GLU A 110 13.11 0.10 -12.14
C GLU A 110 11.68 0.63 -12.01
N ALA A 111 10.68 -0.19 -12.38
CA ALA A 111 9.26 0.18 -12.37
C ALA A 111 8.65 0.39 -10.97
N LEU A 112 9.28 -0.14 -9.91
CA LEU A 112 8.81 0.11 -8.54
C LEU A 112 8.97 1.58 -8.18
N ALA A 113 7.92 2.19 -7.67
CA ALA A 113 8.05 3.48 -7.01
C ALA A 113 8.86 3.35 -5.72
N LYS A 114 9.62 4.40 -5.41
CA LYS A 114 10.65 4.40 -4.36
C LYS A 114 10.60 5.72 -3.61
N TYR A 115 10.66 5.68 -2.29
CA TYR A 115 10.93 6.87 -1.47
C TYR A 115 12.43 7.12 -1.33
N ASP A 116 12.82 8.33 -1.02
CA ASP A 116 14.21 8.60 -0.64
C ASP A 116 14.51 8.04 0.74
N ILE A 117 15.80 7.77 1.02
CA ILE A 117 16.22 7.24 2.32
C ILE A 117 15.85 8.22 3.42
N GLY A 118 15.14 7.72 4.44
CA GLY A 118 14.71 8.53 5.59
C GLY A 118 13.61 9.55 5.26
N GLU A 119 13.02 9.53 4.06
CA GLU A 119 11.94 10.45 3.69
C GLU A 119 10.70 10.23 4.58
N TYR A 120 10.37 8.98 4.87
CA TYR A 120 9.27 8.57 5.74
C TYR A 120 9.75 7.62 6.83
N ALA A 121 9.14 7.72 8.02
CA ALA A 121 9.41 6.87 9.16
C ALA A 121 8.38 5.74 9.31
N TYR A 122 7.14 5.98 8.88
CA TYR A 122 6.05 5.00 8.99
C TYR A 122 5.15 4.99 7.77
N VAL A 123 4.60 3.82 7.48
CA VAL A 123 3.40 3.66 6.63
C VAL A 123 2.24 3.27 7.53
N VAL A 124 1.11 3.96 7.40
CA VAL A 124 -0.09 3.68 8.17
C VAL A 124 -1.23 3.26 7.26
N ALA A 125 -1.90 2.16 7.60
CA ALA A 125 -3.11 1.69 6.94
C ALA A 125 -4.21 1.42 7.98
N ALA A 126 -5.40 1.95 7.77
CA ALA A 126 -6.54 1.77 8.67
C ALA A 126 -7.86 1.68 7.89
N PRO A 127 -8.91 1.04 8.42
CA PRO A 127 -10.25 1.08 7.83
C PRO A 127 -10.68 2.52 7.56
N LEU A 128 -11.07 2.83 6.32
CA LEU A 128 -11.31 4.18 5.84
C LEU A 128 -12.33 4.93 6.71
N GLY A 129 -13.45 4.28 7.04
CA GLY A 129 -14.48 4.86 7.91
C GLY A 129 -14.09 5.05 9.37
N ARG A 130 -12.89 4.59 9.79
CA ARG A 130 -12.36 4.74 11.16
C ARG A 130 -11.00 5.44 11.20
N ALA A 131 -10.46 5.83 10.04
CA ALA A 131 -9.18 6.52 9.97
C ALA A 131 -9.30 7.91 10.62
N THR A 132 -8.39 8.21 11.53
CA THR A 132 -8.29 9.51 12.21
C THR A 132 -7.32 10.47 11.51
N PHE A 133 -7.04 10.20 10.24
CA PHE A 133 -6.16 10.97 9.37
C PHE A 133 -6.77 11.08 7.97
N THR A 134 -6.40 12.13 7.24
CA THR A 134 -6.70 12.24 5.80
C THR A 134 -5.77 11.30 5.04
N PRO A 135 -6.29 10.27 4.35
CA PRO A 135 -5.46 9.35 3.59
C PRO A 135 -4.97 10.00 2.29
N ASP A 136 -3.75 9.64 1.88
CA ASP A 136 -3.23 9.98 0.56
C ASP A 136 -3.78 8.99 -0.48
N THR A 137 -3.89 7.71 -0.09
CA THR A 137 -4.45 6.64 -0.92
C THR A 137 -5.68 6.00 -0.27
N VAL A 138 -6.73 5.78 -1.07
CA VAL A 138 -7.87 4.93 -0.72
C VAL A 138 -7.75 3.58 -1.44
N LEU A 139 -7.56 2.51 -0.68
CA LEU A 139 -7.43 1.16 -1.22
C LEU A 139 -8.74 0.37 -1.08
N VAL A 140 -9.22 -0.16 -2.20
CA VAL A 140 -10.41 -1.02 -2.27
C VAL A 140 -10.05 -2.35 -2.93
N TYR A 141 -10.25 -3.45 -2.20
CA TYR A 141 -10.18 -4.79 -2.79
C TYR A 141 -11.54 -5.16 -3.38
N GLY A 142 -11.57 -5.44 -4.69
CA GLY A 142 -12.78 -5.84 -5.39
C GLY A 142 -12.51 -6.73 -6.60
N ASN A 143 -13.55 -7.43 -7.05
CA ASN A 143 -13.53 -8.19 -8.30
C ASN A 143 -13.74 -7.28 -9.53
N SER A 144 -13.63 -7.85 -10.73
CA SER A 144 -13.77 -7.10 -11.99
C SER A 144 -15.08 -6.32 -12.10
N ALA A 145 -16.20 -6.88 -11.63
CA ALA A 145 -17.49 -6.18 -11.65
C ALA A 145 -17.55 -4.99 -10.66
N GLN A 146 -16.88 -5.10 -9.52
CA GLN A 146 -16.74 -3.99 -8.56
C GLN A 146 -15.81 -2.91 -9.10
N VAL A 147 -14.70 -3.28 -9.74
CA VAL A 147 -13.79 -2.33 -10.40
C VAL A 147 -14.51 -1.55 -11.51
N LEU A 148 -15.31 -2.22 -12.35
CA LEU A 148 -16.11 -1.54 -13.37
C LEU A 148 -17.11 -0.54 -12.76
N ARG A 149 -17.73 -0.87 -11.61
CA ARG A 149 -18.61 0.05 -10.90
C ARG A 149 -17.88 1.27 -10.37
N LEU A 150 -16.66 1.11 -9.83
CA LEU A 150 -15.82 2.23 -9.41
C LEU A 150 -15.47 3.13 -10.60
N LEU A 151 -15.05 2.53 -11.72
CA LEU A 151 -14.77 3.25 -12.95
C LEU A 151 -15.97 4.07 -13.42
N ASN A 152 -17.16 3.45 -13.47
CA ASN A 152 -18.40 4.12 -13.83
C ASN A 152 -18.73 5.26 -12.86
N ALA A 153 -18.52 5.08 -11.55
CA ALA A 153 -18.75 6.13 -10.57
C ALA A 153 -17.79 7.33 -10.78
N CYS A 154 -16.51 7.07 -11.04
CA CYS A 154 -15.51 8.11 -11.32
C CYS A 154 -15.82 8.87 -12.62
N LEU A 155 -16.28 8.16 -13.66
CA LEU A 155 -16.52 8.73 -14.98
C LEU A 155 -17.96 9.21 -15.19
N TYR A 156 -18.89 8.98 -14.26
CA TYR A 156 -20.31 9.23 -14.45
C TYR A 156 -20.63 10.65 -14.96
N LYS A 157 -19.97 11.67 -14.39
CA LYS A 157 -20.13 13.07 -14.81
C LYS A 157 -19.11 13.51 -15.86
N LYS A 158 -17.91 12.92 -15.86
CA LYS A 158 -16.76 13.35 -16.69
C LYS A 158 -16.78 12.74 -18.10
N GLY A 159 -17.30 11.52 -18.24
CA GLY A 159 -17.12 10.67 -19.42
C GLY A 159 -15.64 10.31 -19.66
N GLY A 160 -15.36 9.68 -20.80
CA GLY A 160 -13.99 9.37 -21.24
C GLY A 160 -13.43 8.08 -20.65
N SER A 161 -12.13 8.09 -20.32
CA SER A 161 -11.38 6.93 -19.82
C SER A 161 -10.48 7.32 -18.64
N LEU A 162 -9.96 6.30 -17.93
CA LEU A 162 -8.90 6.44 -16.92
C LEU A 162 -7.68 5.65 -17.36
N THR A 163 -6.50 6.15 -17.02
CA THR A 163 -5.23 5.43 -17.14
C THR A 163 -4.97 4.67 -15.84
N SER A 164 -4.46 3.46 -15.95
CA SER A 164 -4.03 2.61 -14.83
C SER A 164 -2.70 1.96 -15.17
N ASP A 165 -1.85 1.80 -14.17
CA ASP A 165 -0.56 1.14 -14.24
C ASP A 165 -0.59 -0.11 -13.35
N PHE A 166 0.08 -1.19 -13.77
CA PHE A 166 0.09 -2.46 -13.04
C PHE A 166 1.49 -3.03 -13.03
N SER A 167 2.06 -3.25 -11.83
CA SER A 167 3.29 -4.01 -11.68
C SER A 167 2.99 -5.47 -11.30
N GLY A 168 3.81 -6.40 -11.77
CA GLY A 168 3.71 -7.82 -11.41
C GLY A 168 4.37 -8.17 -10.07
N ARG A 169 5.01 -7.21 -9.41
CA ARG A 169 5.81 -7.41 -8.20
C ARG A 169 5.87 -6.11 -7.41
N GLY A 170 6.01 -6.23 -6.09
CA GLY A 170 6.20 -5.06 -5.24
C GLY A 170 4.93 -4.24 -5.01
N ASP A 171 3.73 -4.82 -5.23
CA ASP A 171 2.41 -4.19 -5.13
C ASP A 171 2.20 -3.23 -3.94
N CYS A 172 2.88 -3.44 -2.79
CA CYS A 172 2.84 -2.46 -1.71
C CYS A 172 3.38 -1.08 -2.09
N THR A 173 4.35 -0.96 -3.00
CA THR A 173 4.86 0.32 -3.50
C THR A 173 3.84 0.98 -4.43
N ASP A 174 3.17 0.23 -5.29
CA ASP A 174 2.08 0.76 -6.12
C ASP A 174 0.93 1.28 -5.25
N ILE A 175 0.56 0.52 -4.21
CA ILE A 175 -0.50 0.91 -3.28
C ILE A 175 -0.16 2.14 -2.46
N VAL A 176 1.09 2.29 -1.98
CA VAL A 176 1.41 3.32 -0.97
C VAL A 176 2.13 4.53 -1.56
N ILE A 177 2.97 4.33 -2.59
CA ILE A 177 3.87 5.37 -3.12
C ILE A 177 3.30 5.99 -4.40
N LYS A 178 2.72 5.18 -5.30
CA LYS A 178 2.08 5.70 -6.53
C LYS A 178 0.64 6.15 -6.32
N GLY A 179 -0.04 5.57 -5.33
CA GLY A 179 -1.49 5.68 -5.11
C GLY A 179 -1.96 7.00 -4.56
#